data_AF-A0A3P7XG81-F1
#
_entry.id   AF-A0A3P7XG81-F1
#
_cell.length_a   1.000
_cell.length_b   1.000
_cell.length_c   1.000
_cell.angle_alpha   90.00
_cell.angle_beta   90.00
_cell.angle_gamma   90.00
#
_symmetry.space_group_name_H-M   'P 1'
#
loop_
_entity.id
_entity.type
_entity.pdbx_description
1 polymer ?
#
loop_
_entity_poly.entity_id
_entity_poly.type
_entity_poly.pdbx_seq_one_letter_code
_entity_poly.pdbx_strand_id
1 'polypeptide(L)'
;MMSLMRPPYGIDNYVNICNGFSNFYSCLGPQNIQYCLGLIGLVGMGKSPQDAYSYEGFLADWRFKCGAGFFAVYENITLTACTQSTYVNYNDAMTATINVYKRNVTADTDNACTYAQNLMDSFGSVYRNGACRVCYIAIQNDAQWYGCNSAREYTNAQFKHCQHSTTCQSKVCRFLTTVCKN
;
A
#
# COMPACT_ATOMS: atom_id res chain seq x y z
N MET A 1 6.80 10.92 -2.08
CA MET A 1 5.72 10.33 -2.92
C MET A 1 4.65 11.42 -3.16
N MET A 2 4.11 11.64 -4.36
CA MET A 2 3.07 12.68 -4.55
C MET A 2 1.77 12.28 -3.86
N SER A 3 1.12 13.21 -3.15
CA SER A 3 -0.17 12.95 -2.51
C SER A 3 -1.32 13.08 -3.51
N LEU A 4 -2.03 11.98 -3.76
CA LEU A 4 -3.28 11.98 -4.55
C LEU A 4 -4.49 12.44 -3.72
N MET A 5 -4.40 12.43 -2.40
CA MET A 5 -5.48 12.81 -1.48
C MET A 5 -5.34 14.26 -1.04
N ARG A 6 -6.46 14.95 -0.83
CA ARG A 6 -6.50 16.36 -0.38
C ARG A 6 -7.57 16.57 0.72
N PRO A 7 -7.37 17.53 1.65
CA PRO A 7 -8.43 17.93 2.57
C PRO A 7 -9.66 18.51 1.82
N PRO A 8 -10.88 18.34 2.35
CA PRO A 8 -11.22 17.59 3.57
C PRO A 8 -11.07 16.07 3.39
N TYR A 9 -10.57 15.38 4.42
CA TYR A 9 -10.40 13.92 4.37
C TYR A 9 -11.74 13.23 4.56
N GLY A 10 -12.19 12.54 3.51
CA GLY A 10 -13.47 11.85 3.47
C GLY A 10 -13.49 10.79 2.38
N ILE A 11 -14.49 9.93 2.40
CA ILE A 11 -14.55 8.76 1.51
C ILE A 11 -14.52 9.15 0.03
N ASP A 12 -15.01 10.34 -0.32
CA ASP A 12 -15.01 10.90 -1.67
C ASP A 12 -13.60 11.00 -2.27
N ASN A 13 -12.55 11.23 -1.47
CA ASN A 13 -11.17 11.19 -1.97
C ASN A 13 -10.83 9.80 -2.53
N TYR A 14 -11.14 8.74 -1.77
CA TYR A 14 -10.90 7.37 -2.24
C TYR A 14 -11.77 7.07 -3.48
N VAL A 15 -13.06 7.41 -3.45
CA VAL A 15 -13.96 7.19 -4.58
C VAL A 15 -13.44 7.86 -5.86
N ASN A 16 -13.05 9.14 -5.78
CA ASN A 16 -12.55 9.87 -6.94
C ASN A 16 -11.24 9.29 -7.47
N ILE A 17 -10.30 8.94 -6.58
CA ILE A 17 -9.02 8.35 -6.99
C ILE A 17 -9.25 6.96 -7.59
N CYS A 18 -10.11 6.14 -7.00
CA CYS A 18 -10.38 4.79 -7.49
C CYS A 18 -11.16 4.78 -8.80
N ASN A 19 -12.08 5.72 -9.00
CA ASN A 19 -12.72 5.94 -10.30
C ASN A 19 -11.69 6.40 -11.34
N GLY A 20 -10.80 7.33 -10.98
CA GLY A 20 -9.69 7.76 -11.85
C GLY A 20 -8.75 6.62 -12.21
N PHE A 21 -8.42 5.76 -11.24
CA PHE A 21 -7.59 4.57 -11.44
C PHE A 21 -8.29 3.56 -12.37
N SER A 22 -9.58 3.30 -12.17
CA SER A 22 -10.37 2.44 -13.05
C SER A 22 -10.44 2.99 -14.49
N ASN A 23 -10.65 4.30 -14.64
CA ASN A 23 -10.66 4.97 -15.93
C ASN A 23 -9.29 4.92 -16.62
N PHE A 24 -8.20 5.07 -15.85
CA PHE A 24 -6.84 4.92 -16.35
C PHE A 24 -6.60 3.52 -16.94
N TYR A 25 -6.98 2.46 -16.20
CA TYR A 25 -6.85 1.09 -16.69
C TYR A 25 -7.74 0.81 -17.91
N SER A 26 -8.96 1.35 -17.90
CA SER A 26 -9.93 1.17 -19.00
C SER A 26 -9.51 1.91 -20.27
N CYS A 27 -8.95 3.11 -20.14
CA CYS A 27 -8.53 3.94 -21.27
C CYS A 27 -7.27 3.38 -21.96
N LEU A 28 -6.28 2.96 -21.19
CA LEU A 28 -5.06 2.39 -21.76
C LEU A 28 -5.26 0.97 -22.26
N GLY A 29 -6.10 0.18 -21.58
CA GLY A 29 -6.28 -1.23 -21.88
C GLY A 29 -5.08 -2.09 -21.45
N PRO A 30 -5.30 -3.42 -21.34
CA PRO A 30 -4.33 -4.33 -20.73
C PRO A 30 -3.00 -4.42 -21.49
N GLN A 31 -3.01 -4.28 -22.82
CA GLN A 31 -1.79 -4.37 -23.63
C GLN A 31 -0.85 -3.19 -23.38
N ASN A 32 -1.34 -1.94 -23.41
CA ASN A 32 -0.50 -0.78 -23.14
C ASN A 32 0.01 -0.78 -21.69
N ILE A 33 -0.82 -1.26 -20.76
CA ILE A 33 -0.41 -1.36 -19.36
C ILE A 33 0.71 -2.39 -19.20
N GLN A 34 0.63 -3.56 -19.83
CA GLN A 34 1.65 -4.58 -19.70
C GLN A 34 2.95 -4.23 -20.46
N TYR A 35 2.83 -3.76 -21.70
CA TYR A 35 3.97 -3.60 -22.61
C TYR A 35 4.58 -2.21 -22.62
N CYS A 36 3.86 -1.16 -22.15
CA CYS A 36 4.40 0.20 -22.07
C CYS A 36 4.62 0.63 -20.62
N LEU A 37 3.65 0.39 -19.74
CA LEU A 37 3.71 0.86 -18.35
C LEU A 37 4.10 -0.24 -17.35
N GLY A 38 4.19 -1.48 -17.79
CA GLY A 38 4.63 -2.61 -17.00
C GLY A 38 6.14 -2.66 -16.91
N LEU A 39 6.65 -3.60 -16.11
CA LEU A 39 8.08 -3.75 -15.87
C LEU A 39 8.91 -3.80 -17.17
N ILE A 40 8.52 -4.67 -18.11
CA ILE A 40 9.22 -4.86 -19.39
C ILE A 40 9.19 -3.57 -20.22
N GLY A 41 8.05 -2.90 -20.28
CA GLY A 41 7.88 -1.66 -21.03
C GLY A 41 8.75 -0.53 -20.48
N LEU A 42 8.73 -0.32 -19.17
CA LEU A 42 9.51 0.72 -18.51
C LEU A 42 11.01 0.51 -18.67
N VAL A 43 11.48 -0.74 -18.49
CA VAL A 43 12.88 -1.10 -18.71
C VAL A 43 13.25 -0.94 -20.20
N GLY A 44 12.37 -1.34 -21.12
CA GLY A 44 12.55 -1.15 -22.56
C GLY A 44 12.65 0.33 -22.97
N MET A 45 12.01 1.23 -22.22
CA MET A 45 12.12 2.69 -22.38
C MET A 45 13.34 3.30 -21.63
N GLY A 46 14.25 2.48 -21.10
CA GLY A 46 15.48 2.92 -20.44
C GLY A 46 15.31 3.32 -18.98
N LYS A 47 14.20 2.97 -18.31
CA LYS A 47 14.09 3.12 -16.84
C LYS A 47 14.95 2.08 -16.13
N SER A 48 15.51 2.46 -14.98
CA SER A 48 16.20 1.51 -14.13
C SER A 48 15.22 0.42 -13.65
N PRO A 49 15.67 -0.84 -13.44
CA PRO A 49 14.81 -1.88 -12.87
C PRO A 49 14.18 -1.43 -11.55
N GLN A 50 14.94 -0.70 -10.73
CA GLN A 50 14.45 -0.20 -9.45
C GLN A 50 13.30 0.81 -9.61
N ASP A 51 13.36 1.71 -10.59
CA ASP A 51 12.28 2.65 -10.88
C ASP A 51 11.06 1.93 -11.46
N ALA A 52 11.28 0.94 -12.33
CA ALA A 52 10.22 0.14 -12.92
C ALA A 52 9.44 -0.65 -11.85
N TYR A 53 10.13 -1.33 -10.94
CA TYR A 53 9.49 -1.98 -9.79
C TYR A 53 8.82 -0.99 -8.84
N SER A 54 9.38 0.21 -8.67
CA SER A 54 8.76 1.23 -7.83
C SER A 54 7.43 1.70 -8.39
N TYR A 55 7.34 1.83 -9.71
CA TYR A 55 6.12 2.20 -10.40
C TYR A 55 5.08 1.07 -10.32
N GLU A 56 5.50 -0.17 -10.58
CA GLU A 56 4.58 -1.30 -10.51
C GLU A 56 4.06 -1.55 -9.09
N GLY A 57 4.94 -1.45 -8.08
CA GLY A 57 4.56 -1.52 -6.68
C GLY A 57 3.60 -0.39 -6.27
N PHE A 58 3.77 0.82 -6.82
CA PHE A 58 2.82 1.92 -6.60
C PHE A 58 1.43 1.60 -7.18
N LEU A 59 1.37 1.02 -8.39
CA LEU A 59 0.09 0.59 -8.97
C LEU A 59 -0.54 -0.54 -8.16
N ALA A 60 0.25 -1.50 -7.68
CA ALA A 60 -0.22 -2.61 -6.84
C ALA A 60 -0.79 -2.11 -5.50
N ASP A 61 -0.10 -1.17 -4.85
CA ASP A 61 -0.58 -0.49 -3.64
C ASP A 61 -1.95 0.18 -3.88
N TRP A 62 -2.08 0.98 -4.95
CA TRP A 62 -3.36 1.62 -5.28
C TRP A 62 -4.44 0.63 -5.66
N ARG A 63 -4.09 -0.50 -6.28
CA ARG A 63 -5.04 -1.59 -6.54
C ARG A 63 -5.58 -2.18 -5.24
N PHE A 64 -4.78 -2.32 -4.19
CA PHE A 64 -5.29 -2.71 -2.88
C PHE A 64 -6.17 -1.64 -2.26
N LYS A 65 -5.72 -0.39 -2.23
CA LYS A 65 -6.47 0.74 -1.65
C LYS A 65 -7.83 0.95 -2.31
N CYS A 66 -7.93 0.64 -3.61
CA CYS A 66 -9.17 0.69 -4.39
C CYS A 66 -9.93 -0.64 -4.48
N GLY A 67 -9.38 -1.71 -3.93
CA GLY A 67 -9.98 -3.04 -3.87
C GLY A 67 -10.29 -3.42 -2.43
N ALA A 68 -9.61 -4.45 -1.91
CA ALA A 68 -9.84 -4.97 -0.56
C ALA A 68 -9.67 -3.93 0.55
N GLY A 69 -8.73 -2.98 0.38
CA GLY A 69 -8.52 -1.89 1.33
C GLY A 69 -9.66 -0.87 1.35
N PHE A 70 -10.34 -0.67 0.22
CA PHE A 70 -11.41 0.33 0.09
C PHE A 70 -12.55 0.05 1.06
N PHE A 71 -13.02 -1.19 1.13
CA PHE A 71 -14.11 -1.57 2.04
C PHE A 71 -13.77 -1.32 3.51
N ALA A 72 -12.51 -1.57 3.89
CA ALA A 72 -12.07 -1.34 5.27
C ALA A 72 -12.22 0.12 5.69
N VAL A 73 -11.85 1.07 4.82
CA VAL A 73 -11.99 2.50 5.10
C VAL A 73 -13.44 2.98 4.89
N TYR A 74 -14.14 2.50 3.87
CA TYR A 74 -15.51 2.86 3.54
C TYR A 74 -16.49 2.67 4.71
N GLU A 75 -16.37 1.56 5.43
CA GLU A 75 -17.26 1.22 6.56
C GLU A 75 -17.00 2.07 7.81
N ASN A 76 -15.90 2.82 7.88
CA ASN A 76 -15.49 3.52 9.09
C ASN A 76 -14.91 4.91 8.79
N ILE A 77 -15.68 5.96 9.06
CA ILE A 77 -15.29 7.35 8.79
C ILE A 77 -14.04 7.77 9.57
N THR A 78 -13.86 7.29 10.81
CA THR A 78 -12.66 7.59 11.63
C THR A 78 -11.42 6.96 11.01
N LEU A 79 -11.52 5.70 10.57
CA LEU A 79 -10.42 5.02 9.87
C LEU A 79 -10.13 5.70 8.52
N THR A 80 -11.16 6.07 7.78
CA THR A 80 -11.02 6.84 6.52
C THR A 80 -10.22 8.11 6.74
N ALA A 81 -10.66 8.98 7.65
CA ALA A 81 -10.02 10.27 7.86
C ALA A 81 -8.58 10.13 8.35
N CYS A 82 -8.33 9.21 9.30
CA CYS A 82 -6.99 9.06 9.86
C CYS A 82 -6.00 8.39 8.89
N THR A 83 -6.45 7.42 8.07
CA THR A 83 -5.59 6.79 7.05
C THR A 83 -5.24 7.76 5.92
N GLN A 84 -6.19 8.58 5.46
CA GLN A 84 -5.90 9.64 4.48
C GLN A 84 -4.96 10.68 5.06
N SER A 85 -5.24 11.18 6.28
CA SER A 85 -4.37 12.14 6.95
C SER A 85 -2.96 11.58 7.15
N THR A 86 -2.83 10.30 7.47
CA THR A 86 -1.52 9.63 7.58
C THR A 86 -0.82 9.59 6.23
N TYR A 87 -1.52 9.19 5.16
CA TYR A 87 -0.94 9.13 3.81
C TYR A 87 -0.40 10.49 3.33
N VAL A 88 -1.12 11.58 3.63
CA VAL A 88 -0.72 12.93 3.25
C VAL A 88 0.38 13.47 4.16
N ASN A 89 0.19 13.44 5.48
CA ASN A 89 1.04 14.16 6.42
C ASN A 89 2.31 13.39 6.82
N TYR A 90 2.33 12.07 6.63
CA TYR A 90 3.48 11.20 6.96
C TYR A 90 4.13 10.63 5.70
N ASN A 91 3.96 11.32 4.56
CA ASN A 91 4.51 10.91 3.29
C ASN A 91 6.03 10.78 3.29
N ASP A 92 6.71 11.66 4.02
CA ASP A 92 8.18 11.63 4.15
C ASP A 92 8.63 10.38 4.92
N ALA A 93 7.91 9.99 5.97
CA ALA A 93 8.19 8.76 6.71
C ALA A 93 7.97 7.51 5.86
N MET A 94 6.89 7.46 5.07
CA MET A 94 6.65 6.37 4.12
C MET A 94 7.70 6.35 3.01
N THR A 95 8.11 7.51 2.50
CA THR A 95 9.15 7.61 1.47
C THR A 95 10.50 7.15 2.01
N ALA A 96 10.85 7.51 3.25
CA ALA A 96 12.08 7.08 3.91
C ALA A 96 12.14 5.55 4.06
N THR A 97 11.04 4.92 4.50
CA THR A 97 10.97 3.46 4.67
C THR A 97 11.06 2.72 3.32
N ILE A 98 10.41 3.23 2.27
CA ILE A 98 10.60 2.74 0.90
C ILE A 98 12.07 2.85 0.48
N ASN A 99 12.74 3.97 0.73
CA ASN A 99 14.14 4.16 0.32
C ASN A 99 15.08 3.19 1.05
N VAL A 100 14.84 2.90 2.33
CA VAL A 100 15.57 1.88 3.08
C VAL A 100 15.39 0.51 2.42
N TYR A 101 14.15 0.13 2.13
CA TYR A 101 13.84 -1.12 1.43
C TYR A 101 14.58 -1.24 0.10
N LYS A 102 14.46 -0.23 -0.78
CA LYS A 102 15.11 -0.20 -2.10
C LYS A 102 16.62 -0.39 -2.01
N ARG A 103 17.26 0.34 -1.09
CA ARG A 103 18.70 0.24 -0.87
C ARG A 103 19.09 -1.16 -0.43
N ASN A 104 18.34 -1.76 0.50
CA ASN A 104 18.65 -3.08 1.04
C ASN A 104 18.49 -4.18 -0.02
N VAL A 105 17.38 -4.19 -0.77
CA VAL A 105 17.16 -5.21 -1.81
C VAL A 105 18.12 -5.07 -3.00
N THR A 106 18.60 -3.85 -3.27
CA THR A 106 19.64 -3.61 -4.28
C THR A 106 21.01 -4.11 -3.82
N ALA A 107 21.32 -3.94 -2.55
CA ALA A 107 22.61 -4.38 -1.97
C ALA A 107 22.64 -5.91 -1.76
N ASP A 108 21.52 -6.49 -1.38
CA ASP A 108 21.37 -7.91 -1.04
C ASP A 108 19.96 -8.38 -1.42
N THR A 109 19.88 -9.14 -2.51
CA THR A 109 18.60 -9.64 -3.02
C THR A 109 18.21 -10.97 -2.35
N ASP A 110 19.15 -11.72 -1.76
CA ASP A 110 18.87 -13.01 -1.12
C ASP A 110 18.02 -12.83 0.14
N ASN A 111 18.13 -11.68 0.80
CA ASN A 111 17.32 -11.30 1.95
C ASN A 111 16.07 -10.47 1.60
N ALA A 112 15.63 -10.47 0.33
CA ALA A 112 14.51 -9.67 -0.14
C ALA A 112 13.22 -9.84 0.69
N CYS A 113 12.88 -11.06 1.10
CA CYS A 113 11.66 -11.30 1.89
C CYS A 113 11.74 -10.73 3.30
N THR A 114 12.92 -10.73 3.92
CA THR A 114 13.18 -10.06 5.20
C THR A 114 13.00 -8.55 5.05
N TYR A 115 13.54 -7.97 3.98
CA TYR A 115 13.39 -6.53 3.71
C TYR A 115 11.95 -6.15 3.35
N ALA A 116 11.22 -7.03 2.67
CA ALA A 116 9.80 -6.86 2.40
C ALA A 116 8.98 -6.84 3.70
N GLN A 117 9.22 -7.80 4.62
CA GLN A 117 8.58 -7.81 5.94
C GLN A 117 8.90 -6.52 6.72
N ASN A 118 10.16 -6.07 6.72
CA ASN A 118 10.55 -4.82 7.38
C ASN A 118 9.82 -3.59 6.81
N LEU A 119 9.62 -3.53 5.50
CA LEU A 119 8.83 -2.46 4.87
C LEU A 119 7.36 -2.53 5.29
N MET A 120 6.78 -3.73 5.28
CA MET A 120 5.40 -3.99 5.70
C MET A 120 5.16 -3.55 7.15
N ASP A 121 6.05 -3.94 8.07
CA ASP A 121 5.99 -3.55 9.47
C ASP A 121 6.17 -2.04 9.66
N SER A 122 7.08 -1.44 8.90
CA SER A 122 7.33 0.01 8.93
C SER A 122 6.11 0.80 8.47
N PHE A 123 5.49 0.41 7.37
CA PHE A 123 4.25 1.04 6.89
C PHE A 123 3.11 0.86 7.88
N GLY A 124 2.92 -0.35 8.40
CA GLY A 124 1.94 -0.61 9.45
C GLY A 124 2.16 0.30 10.67
N SER A 125 3.40 0.46 11.11
CA SER A 125 3.77 1.34 12.22
C SER A 125 3.48 2.82 11.91
N VAL A 126 3.80 3.31 10.71
CA VAL A 126 3.48 4.68 10.30
C VAL A 126 1.98 4.94 10.33
N TYR A 127 1.17 4.02 9.80
CA TYR A 127 -0.28 4.16 9.82
C TYR A 127 -0.86 4.10 11.24
N ARG A 128 -0.34 3.21 12.10
CA ARG A 128 -0.75 3.11 13.50
C ARG A 128 -0.44 4.38 14.30
N ASN A 129 0.80 4.86 14.17
CA ASN A 129 1.39 5.90 15.01
C ASN A 129 1.31 7.31 14.41
N GLY A 130 0.85 7.42 13.16
CA GLY A 130 0.62 8.67 12.47
C GLY A 130 -0.64 9.37 12.97
N ALA A 131 -1.50 9.81 12.05
CA ALA A 131 -2.73 10.50 12.41
C ALA A 131 -3.73 9.59 13.17
N CYS A 132 -3.65 8.26 12.99
CA CYS A 132 -4.53 7.32 13.69
C CYS A 132 -4.17 7.10 15.17
N ARG A 133 -3.04 7.62 15.68
CA ARG A 133 -2.59 7.40 17.06
C ARG A 133 -3.57 7.91 18.13
N VAL A 134 -4.37 8.92 17.77
CA VAL A 134 -5.35 9.55 18.67
C VAL A 134 -6.70 8.80 18.68
N CYS A 135 -6.84 7.77 17.84
CA CYS A 135 -8.05 6.98 17.73
C CYS A 135 -8.06 5.81 18.72
N TYR A 136 -9.21 5.15 18.87
CA TYR A 136 -9.34 3.94 19.69
C TYR A 136 -8.42 2.81 19.19
N ILE A 137 -7.96 1.93 20.09
CA ILE A 137 -6.94 0.90 19.77
C ILE A 137 -7.29 0.01 18.57
N ALA A 138 -8.58 -0.33 18.40
CA ALA A 138 -9.01 -1.06 17.21
C ALA A 138 -8.90 -0.25 15.88
N ILE A 139 -9.02 1.09 15.84
CA ILE A 139 -8.68 1.89 14.63
C ILE A 139 -7.19 1.79 14.40
N GLN A 140 -6.39 1.90 15.46
CA GLN A 140 -4.94 1.83 15.34
C GLN A 140 -4.52 0.49 14.74
N ASN A 141 -5.11 -0.61 15.18
CA ASN A 141 -4.86 -1.95 14.63
C ASN A 141 -5.37 -2.08 13.18
N ASP A 142 -6.56 -1.56 12.87
CA ASP A 142 -7.10 -1.57 11.51
C ASP A 142 -6.25 -0.71 10.55
N ALA A 143 -5.73 0.43 11.03
CA ALA A 143 -4.81 1.28 10.29
C ALA A 143 -3.45 0.60 10.09
N GLN A 144 -2.94 -0.10 11.11
CA GLN A 144 -1.72 -0.91 11.00
C GLN A 144 -1.89 -2.00 9.94
N TRP A 145 -3.01 -2.74 9.96
CA TRP A 145 -3.34 -3.73 8.93
C TRP A 145 -3.40 -3.08 7.54
N TYR A 146 -4.05 -1.92 7.43
CA TYR A 146 -4.20 -1.20 6.16
C TYR A 146 -2.84 -0.79 5.57
N GLY A 147 -1.98 -0.15 6.38
CA GLY A 147 -0.62 0.23 5.98
C GLY A 147 0.24 -0.97 5.62
N CYS A 148 0.18 -2.04 6.41
CA CYS A 148 0.94 -3.25 6.15
C CYS A 148 0.55 -3.91 4.82
N ASN A 149 -0.75 -4.06 4.52
CA ASN A 149 -1.19 -4.67 3.26
C ASN A 149 -0.90 -3.78 2.04
N SER A 150 -0.95 -2.46 2.21
CA SER A 150 -0.49 -1.50 1.20
C SER A 150 0.99 -1.75 0.82
N ALA A 151 1.88 -1.89 1.82
CA ALA A 151 3.28 -2.25 1.59
C ALA A 151 3.46 -3.69 1.06
N ARG A 152 2.62 -4.63 1.47
CA ARG A 152 2.65 -6.01 0.98
C ARG A 152 2.44 -6.06 -0.53
N GLU A 153 1.43 -5.38 -1.04
CA GLU A 153 1.20 -5.31 -2.49
C GLU A 153 2.36 -4.62 -3.21
N TYR A 154 2.91 -3.56 -2.63
CA TYR A 154 4.10 -2.89 -3.18
C TYR A 154 5.28 -3.85 -3.32
N THR A 155 5.59 -4.63 -2.29
CA THR A 155 6.72 -5.57 -2.31
C THR A 155 6.45 -6.79 -3.18
N ASN A 156 5.21 -7.27 -3.24
CA ASN A 156 4.85 -8.45 -4.04
C ASN A 156 4.93 -8.18 -5.55
N ALA A 157 4.80 -6.92 -5.98
CA ALA A 157 5.07 -6.54 -7.37
C ALA A 157 6.52 -6.86 -7.78
N GLN A 158 7.47 -6.70 -6.85
CA GLN A 158 8.88 -7.00 -7.10
C GLN A 158 9.27 -8.44 -6.75
N PHE A 159 8.84 -8.94 -5.60
CA PHE A 159 9.23 -10.24 -5.05
C PHE A 159 8.01 -11.07 -4.67
N LYS A 160 7.24 -11.49 -5.68
CA LYS A 160 6.01 -12.28 -5.48
C LYS A 160 6.21 -13.54 -4.64
N HIS A 161 7.39 -14.18 -4.74
CA HIS A 161 7.72 -15.37 -3.96
C HIS A 161 7.71 -15.12 -2.43
N CYS A 162 7.93 -13.88 -1.99
CA CYS A 162 7.89 -13.51 -0.57
C CYS A 162 6.48 -13.52 0.02
N GLN A 163 5.42 -13.58 -0.79
CA GLN A 163 4.03 -13.57 -0.33
C GLN A 163 3.71 -14.71 0.65
N HIS A 164 4.44 -15.84 0.55
CA HIS A 164 4.26 -17.01 1.42
C HIS A 164 4.99 -16.88 2.77
N SER A 165 5.99 -16.01 2.86
CA SER A 165 6.81 -15.81 4.07
C SER A 165 6.46 -14.54 4.82
N THR A 166 5.92 -13.52 4.13
CA THR A 166 5.57 -12.23 4.75
C THR A 166 4.13 -12.23 5.26
N THR A 167 3.91 -11.55 6.38
CA THR A 167 2.61 -11.50 7.06
C THR A 167 2.28 -10.10 7.54
N CYS A 168 0.98 -9.79 7.55
CA CYS A 168 0.44 -8.62 8.23
C CYS A 168 -0.40 -9.06 9.42
N GLN A 169 -0.37 -8.30 10.52
CA GLN A 169 -1.28 -8.53 11.63
C GLN A 169 -2.72 -8.48 11.14
N SER A 170 -3.53 -9.49 11.46
CA SER A 170 -4.93 -9.58 11.06
C SER A 170 -5.74 -8.40 11.62
N LYS A 171 -6.71 -7.92 10.84
CA LYS A 171 -7.71 -6.94 11.30
C LYS A 171 -8.41 -7.48 12.56
N VAL A 172 -8.76 -6.61 13.51
CA VAL A 172 -9.50 -7.07 14.70
C VAL A 172 -10.92 -7.44 14.24
N CYS A 173 -11.28 -8.73 14.22
CA CYS A 173 -12.65 -9.18 13.94
C CYS A 173 -13.59 -8.51 14.97
N ARG A 174 -14.35 -7.49 14.54
CA ARG A 174 -15.22 -6.68 15.41
C ARG A 174 -16.62 -7.26 15.59
N PHE A 175 -16.89 -8.36 14.90
CA PHE A 175 -18.04 -9.21 15.12
C PHE A 175 -17.52 -10.56 15.61
N LEU A 176 -18.06 -10.98 16.76
CA LEU A 176 -17.92 -12.29 17.37
C LEU A 176 -16.70 -12.47 18.30
N THR A 177 -17.04 -12.58 19.59
CA THR A 177 -16.52 -13.54 20.57
C THR A 177 -16.51 -15.01 20.09
N THR A 178 -16.52 -15.27 18.78
CA THR A 178 -16.53 -16.62 18.23
C THR A 178 -16.03 -16.60 16.78
N VAL A 179 -14.79 -17.04 16.64
CA VAL A 179 -14.22 -17.71 15.45
C VAL A 179 -13.93 -16.84 14.22
N CYS A 180 -12.71 -16.32 14.18
CA CYS A 180 -11.93 -16.20 12.95
C CYS A 180 -10.75 -17.20 13.05
N LYS A 181 -11.06 -18.51 12.95
CA LYS A 181 -10.10 -19.57 12.63
C LYS A 181 -10.46 -20.11 11.25
N ASN A 182 -9.59 -19.85 10.28
CA ASN A 182 -8.83 -20.84 9.52
C ASN A 182 -7.95 -20.10 8.51
#